data_AF-A0A558H6V3-F1
#
_entry.id   AF-A0A558H6V3-F1
#
_cell.length_a   1.000
_cell.length_b   1.000
_cell.length_c   1.000
_cell.angle_alpha   90.00
_cell.angle_beta   90.00
_cell.angle_gamma   90.00
#
_symmetry.space_group_name_H-M   'P 1'
#
loop_
_entity.id
_entity.type
_entity.pdbx_description
1 polymer ?
#
loop_
_entity_poly.entity_id
_entity_poly.type
_entity_poly.pdbx_seq_one_letter_code
_entity_poly.pdbx_strand_id
1 'polypeptide(L)'
;MTDENKKRETMLLRVKTLFLHRVLRGYSIKWIFVSHWRRLWRQGGNFKNGENSPRAKELTDQWESAWPGCEPSGSSLRDHEPGLWLRFHSLPRAKRYAENSEERDEVLHRHQTLLNDLLAISGSTRIRVIGQDYDTNDIHSGWTKKHMPGSWPWRVHLDTHLHGDVPGQKAPETYFWVSSYDTVGQLTGLLEQAAEDVAKFIVTDPAMTWVYAPYDGGVDIIAPTLEAREALETAHPEWLPSETGSV
;
A
#
# COMPACT_ATOMS: atom_id res chain seq x y z
N MET A 1 -11.72 -42.17 22.89
CA MET A 1 -11.79 -41.39 21.65
C MET A 1 -12.78 -40.27 21.89
N THR A 2 -12.32 -39.03 22.09
CA THR A 2 -13.10 -37.93 22.66
C THR A 2 -14.09 -37.33 21.65
N ASP A 3 -15.18 -36.75 22.16
CA ASP A 3 -16.30 -36.15 21.41
C ASP A 3 -15.86 -35.06 20.41
N GLU A 4 -14.68 -34.45 20.62
CA GLU A 4 -14.04 -33.54 19.68
C GLU A 4 -13.58 -34.20 18.37
N ASN A 5 -13.14 -35.46 18.39
CA ASN A 5 -12.73 -36.17 17.17
C ASN A 5 -13.93 -36.50 16.28
N LYS A 6 -15.09 -36.81 16.88
CA LYS A 6 -16.35 -37.04 16.15
C LYS A 6 -16.89 -35.75 15.52
N LYS A 7 -16.78 -34.60 16.20
CA LYS A 7 -17.14 -33.29 15.63
C LYS A 7 -16.20 -32.88 14.48
N ARG A 8 -14.90 -33.18 14.57
CA ARG A 8 -13.92 -32.93 13.49
C ARG A 8 -14.18 -33.74 12.23
N GLU A 9 -14.49 -35.03 12.35
CA GLU A 9 -14.80 -35.87 11.18
C GLU A 9 -16.12 -35.47 10.50
N THR A 10 -17.13 -35.09 11.29
CA THR A 10 -18.44 -34.68 10.75
C THR A 10 -18.36 -33.32 10.03
N MET A 11 -17.47 -32.42 10.46
CA MET A 11 -17.21 -31.13 9.81
C MET A 11 -16.39 -31.31 8.52
N LEU A 12 -15.38 -32.20 8.52
CA LEU A 12 -14.59 -32.56 7.35
C LEU A 12 -15.43 -33.19 6.22
N LEU A 13 -16.44 -33.98 6.58
CA LEU A 13 -17.36 -34.58 5.60
C LEU A 13 -18.27 -33.54 4.94
N ARG A 14 -18.76 -32.54 5.70
CA ARG A 14 -19.62 -31.46 5.16
C ARG A 14 -18.86 -30.48 4.26
N VAL A 15 -17.59 -30.21 4.55
CA VAL A 15 -16.74 -29.35 3.72
C VAL A 15 -16.37 -30.02 2.39
N LYS A 16 -16.16 -31.35 2.38
CA LYS A 16 -15.93 -32.10 1.13
C LYS A 16 -17.13 -32.10 0.18
N THR A 17 -18.36 -32.10 0.71
CA THR A 17 -19.57 -32.09 -0.13
C THR A 17 -19.84 -30.73 -0.79
N LEU A 18 -19.45 -29.62 -0.16
CA LEU A 18 -19.59 -28.28 -0.74
C LEU A 18 -18.52 -27.95 -1.81
N PHE A 19 -17.40 -28.68 -1.82
CA PHE A 19 -16.28 -28.43 -2.75
C PHE A 19 -16.43 -29.11 -4.12
N LEU A 20 -17.39 -30.04 -4.28
CA LEU A 20 -17.53 -30.83 -5.52
C LEU A 20 -18.56 -30.30 -6.53
N HIS A 21 -19.12 -29.10 -6.35
CA HIS A 21 -20.17 -28.57 -7.23
C HIS A 21 -19.88 -27.26 -7.96
N ARG A 22 -18.60 -26.85 -8.05
CA ARG A 22 -18.26 -25.69 -8.89
C ARG A 22 -16.88 -25.76 -9.55
N VAL A 23 -16.57 -26.91 -10.15
CA VAL A 23 -15.44 -27.06 -11.08
C VAL A 23 -16.01 -27.48 -12.44
N LEU A 24 -16.42 -26.51 -13.25
CA LEU A 24 -16.51 -26.63 -14.72
C LEU A 24 -16.60 -25.21 -15.33
N ARG A 25 -15.45 -24.58 -15.56
CA ARG A 25 -15.08 -23.78 -16.76
C ARG A 25 -13.73 -23.11 -16.47
N GLY A 26 -12.82 -23.26 -17.42
CA GLY A 26 -11.38 -23.15 -17.21
C GLY A 26 -10.90 -21.79 -16.71
N TYR A 27 -10.19 -21.84 -15.58
CA TYR A 27 -9.22 -20.82 -15.18
C TYR A 27 -7.94 -21.54 -14.80
N SER A 28 -6.82 -20.98 -15.25
CA SER A 28 -5.47 -21.52 -15.12
C SER A 28 -5.12 -21.77 -13.65
N ILE A 29 -4.66 -22.98 -13.37
CA ILE A 29 -4.24 -23.45 -12.05
C ILE A 29 -2.88 -22.83 -11.73
N LYS A 30 -2.81 -21.93 -10.75
CA LYS A 30 -1.63 -21.76 -9.89
C LYS A 30 -1.97 -20.99 -8.60
N TRP A 31 -1.70 -21.67 -7.47
CA TRP A 31 -1.56 -21.17 -6.09
C TRP A 31 -2.81 -21.00 -5.20
N ILE A 32 -3.42 -22.15 -4.85
CA ILE A 32 -4.12 -22.33 -3.58
C ILE A 32 -3.11 -22.86 -2.56
N PHE A 33 -2.61 -22.03 -1.64
CA PHE A 33 -2.07 -22.46 -0.33
C PHE A 33 -2.05 -21.30 0.69
N VAL A 34 -3.21 -20.68 0.96
CA VAL A 34 -3.35 -19.68 2.05
C VAL A 34 -4.05 -20.27 3.30
N SER A 35 -4.53 -21.51 3.29
CA SER A 35 -5.41 -22.00 4.35
C SER A 35 -4.75 -22.69 5.56
N HIS A 36 -3.42 -22.87 5.60
CA HIS A 36 -2.72 -23.52 6.73
C HIS A 36 -1.99 -22.58 7.70
N TRP A 37 -2.00 -21.27 7.46
CA TRP A 37 -1.21 -20.30 8.25
C TRP A 37 -2.00 -19.53 9.33
N ARG A 38 -3.27 -19.88 9.55
CA ARG A 38 -4.19 -19.17 10.47
C ARG A 38 -3.84 -19.22 11.96
N ARG A 39 -2.75 -19.88 12.39
CA ARG A 39 -2.42 -20.05 13.82
C ARG A 39 -1.11 -19.41 14.28
N LEU A 40 -0.37 -18.73 13.39
CA LEU A 40 0.90 -18.03 13.72
C LEU A 40 0.82 -16.49 13.63
N TRP A 41 -0.31 -15.92 13.25
CA TRP A 41 -0.46 -14.49 12.97
C TRP A 41 -1.11 -13.73 14.14
N ARG A 42 -0.28 -13.33 15.11
CA ARG A 42 -0.66 -12.44 16.22
C ARG A 42 0.35 -11.30 16.45
N GLN A 43 0.96 -10.80 15.38
CA GLN A 43 1.58 -9.48 15.40
C GLN A 43 0.79 -8.61 14.42
N GLY A 44 -0.31 -8.03 14.89
CA GLY A 44 -1.08 -7.07 14.10
C GLY A 44 -0.24 -5.81 13.84
N GLY A 45 -0.48 -5.15 12.72
CA GLY A 45 0.04 -3.82 12.44
C GLY A 45 -0.72 -2.72 13.18
N ASN A 46 -1.61 -3.08 14.10
CA ASN A 46 -2.39 -2.15 14.89
C ASN A 46 -1.68 -1.76 16.20
N PHE A 47 -2.02 -0.58 16.69
CA PHE A 47 -1.53 -0.05 17.96
C PHE A 47 -2.60 0.82 18.62
N LYS A 48 -2.65 0.86 19.95
CA LYS A 48 -3.73 1.57 20.67
C LYS A 48 -3.73 3.08 20.42
N ASN A 49 -2.54 3.67 20.46
CA ASN A 49 -2.32 5.09 20.23
C ASN A 49 -1.02 5.25 19.46
N GLY A 50 -0.97 6.28 18.61
CA GLY A 50 0.30 6.76 18.07
C GLY A 50 1.29 7.07 19.18
N GLU A 51 2.56 7.14 18.81
CA GLU A 51 3.60 7.51 19.75
C GLU A 51 3.33 8.92 20.31
N ASN A 52 3.37 9.06 21.64
CA ASN A 52 3.29 10.36 22.29
C ASN A 52 4.69 10.95 22.46
N SER A 53 5.20 11.62 21.43
CA SER A 53 6.54 12.21 21.44
C SER A 53 6.60 13.52 20.63
N PRO A 54 7.63 14.36 20.85
CA PRO A 54 7.83 15.57 20.05
C PRO A 54 7.89 15.28 18.55
N ARG A 55 8.57 14.20 18.13
CA ARG A 55 8.68 13.82 16.71
C ARG A 55 7.32 13.47 16.08
N ALA A 56 6.42 12.83 16.83
CA ALA A 56 5.10 12.48 16.34
C ALA A 56 4.21 13.72 16.20
N LYS A 57 4.35 14.66 17.14
CA LYS A 57 3.62 15.92 17.13
C LYS A 57 4.08 16.82 15.98
N GLU A 58 5.39 16.99 15.83
CA GLU A 58 6.01 17.70 14.71
C GLU A 58 5.61 17.11 13.35
N LEU A 59 5.63 15.78 13.21
CA LEU A 59 5.20 15.13 11.97
C LEU A 59 3.72 15.39 11.66
N THR A 60 2.88 15.42 12.70
CA THR A 60 1.45 15.73 12.54
C THR A 60 1.25 17.16 12.08
N ASP A 61 1.91 18.12 12.72
CA ASP A 61 1.80 19.54 12.36
C ASP A 61 2.33 19.79 10.93
N GLN A 62 3.42 19.12 10.54
CA GLN A 62 3.94 19.17 9.16
C GLN A 62 2.95 18.59 8.16
N TRP A 63 2.37 17.41 8.45
CA TRP A 63 1.41 16.77 7.55
C TRP A 63 0.16 17.62 7.37
N GLU A 64 -0.43 18.12 8.44
CA GLU A 64 -1.64 18.96 8.36
C GLU A 64 -1.36 20.32 7.69
N SER A 65 -0.13 20.81 7.74
CA SER A 65 0.27 22.01 7.00
C SER A 65 0.44 21.76 5.50
N ALA A 66 0.95 20.59 5.11
CA ALA A 66 1.22 20.23 3.72
C ALA A 66 -0.04 19.70 3.02
N TRP A 67 -0.85 18.89 3.72
CA TRP A 67 -1.98 18.14 3.18
C TRP A 67 -3.20 18.26 4.11
N PRO A 68 -3.76 19.47 4.28
CA PRO A 68 -4.76 19.75 5.30
C PRO A 68 -6.02 18.89 5.15
N GLY A 69 -6.36 18.13 6.19
CA GLY A 69 -7.55 17.27 6.20
C GLY A 69 -7.47 16.06 5.26
N CYS A 70 -6.28 15.74 4.74
CA CYS A 70 -6.06 14.57 3.90
C CYS A 70 -5.34 13.46 4.68
N GLU A 71 -5.77 12.21 4.48
CA GLU A 71 -5.04 11.06 5.01
C GLU A 71 -3.85 10.69 4.11
N PRO A 72 -2.74 10.13 4.67
CA PRO A 72 -1.55 9.73 3.93
C PRO A 72 -1.79 8.43 3.16
N SER A 73 -2.73 8.48 2.21
CA SER A 73 -3.05 7.40 1.28
C SER A 73 -3.10 7.95 -0.15
N GLY A 74 -2.67 7.14 -1.13
CA GLY A 74 -2.65 7.57 -2.53
C GLY A 74 -4.02 7.99 -3.06
N SER A 75 -5.09 7.29 -2.66
CA SER A 75 -6.45 7.61 -3.08
C SER A 75 -6.94 8.95 -2.52
N SER A 76 -6.71 9.22 -1.23
CA SER A 76 -7.14 10.49 -0.62
C SER A 76 -6.42 11.69 -1.24
N LEU A 77 -5.11 11.55 -1.48
CA LEU A 77 -4.28 12.64 -2.00
C LEU A 77 -4.57 12.96 -3.46
N ARG A 78 -4.87 11.95 -4.28
CA ARG A 78 -5.32 12.17 -5.67
C ARG A 78 -6.55 13.06 -5.72
N ASP A 79 -7.53 12.80 -4.86
CA ASP A 79 -8.79 13.54 -4.86
C ASP A 79 -8.61 14.94 -4.25
N HIS A 80 -7.60 15.14 -3.39
CA HIS A 80 -7.26 16.43 -2.78
C HIS A 80 -6.54 17.38 -3.75
N GLU A 81 -5.57 16.87 -4.54
CA GLU A 81 -4.70 17.69 -5.40
C GLU A 81 -4.68 17.22 -6.86
N PRO A 82 -5.84 17.25 -7.56
CA PRO A 82 -5.95 16.69 -8.91
C PRO A 82 -5.10 17.44 -9.96
N GLY A 83 -4.77 18.71 -9.73
CA GLY A 83 -3.92 19.49 -10.64
C GLY A 83 -2.46 19.06 -10.65
N LEU A 84 -1.97 18.51 -9.54
CA LEU A 84 -0.59 18.05 -9.36
C LEU A 84 -0.45 16.52 -9.48
N TRP A 85 -1.57 15.82 -9.61
CA TRP A 85 -1.61 14.39 -9.70
C TRP A 85 -1.12 13.86 -11.05
N LEU A 86 -0.34 12.78 -11.00
CA LEU A 86 0.13 11.98 -12.11
C LEU A 86 -0.01 10.49 -11.82
N ARG A 87 -0.16 9.71 -12.87
CA ARG A 87 -0.11 8.25 -12.82
C ARG A 87 0.93 7.72 -13.79
N PHE A 88 1.68 6.73 -13.36
CA PHE A 88 2.60 5.96 -14.21
C PHE A 88 2.37 4.46 -14.06
N HIS A 89 2.54 3.72 -15.16
CA HIS A 89 2.50 2.25 -15.17
C HIS A 89 3.88 1.67 -14.89
N SER A 90 3.93 0.67 -14.02
CA SER A 90 5.18 -0.04 -13.68
C SER A 90 5.62 -1.04 -14.74
N LEU A 91 4.74 -1.38 -15.70
CA LEU A 91 5.07 -2.20 -16.87
C LEU A 91 4.48 -1.61 -18.15
N PRO A 92 5.08 -1.92 -19.32
CA PRO A 92 4.54 -1.55 -20.63
C PRO A 92 3.09 -2.01 -20.82
N ARG A 93 2.34 -1.25 -21.63
CA ARG A 93 0.96 -1.56 -22.02
C ARG A 93 0.00 -1.71 -20.82
N ALA A 94 0.28 -0.99 -19.72
CA ALA A 94 -0.51 -1.03 -18.49
C ALA A 94 -0.66 -2.45 -17.90
N LYS A 95 0.32 -3.34 -18.14
CA LYS A 95 0.34 -4.67 -17.50
C LYS A 95 0.48 -4.49 -15.99
N ARG A 96 -0.32 -5.24 -15.23
CA ARG A 96 -0.43 -5.06 -13.77
C ARG A 96 0.62 -5.83 -12.98
N TYR A 97 0.86 -7.10 -13.34
CA TYR A 97 1.71 -8.01 -12.57
C TYR A 97 2.84 -8.56 -13.45
N ALA A 98 4.05 -8.62 -12.89
CA ALA A 98 5.18 -9.26 -13.52
C ALA A 98 5.02 -10.80 -13.53
N GLU A 99 5.39 -11.45 -14.63
CA GLU A 99 5.30 -12.91 -14.81
C GLU A 99 6.68 -13.58 -14.82
N ASN A 100 7.75 -12.79 -14.97
CA ASN A 100 9.13 -13.26 -15.04
C ASN A 100 10.09 -12.27 -14.35
N SER A 101 11.38 -12.64 -14.27
CA SER A 101 12.40 -11.80 -13.62
C SER A 101 12.63 -10.48 -14.33
N GLU A 102 12.63 -10.46 -15.67
CA GLU A 102 12.88 -9.24 -16.45
C GLU A 102 11.79 -8.20 -16.20
N GLU A 103 10.53 -8.63 -16.12
CA GLU A 103 9.41 -7.76 -15.78
C GLU A 103 9.47 -7.27 -14.33
N ARG A 104 9.95 -8.09 -13.38
CA ARG A 104 10.16 -7.62 -12.00
C ARG A 104 11.26 -6.57 -11.93
N ASP A 105 12.35 -6.78 -12.67
CA ASP A 105 13.46 -5.82 -12.76
C ASP A 105 12.99 -4.51 -13.39
N GLU A 106 12.14 -4.56 -14.41
CA GLU A 106 11.52 -3.37 -15.04
C GLU A 106 10.62 -2.60 -14.06
N VAL A 107 9.76 -3.31 -13.30
CA VAL A 107 8.92 -2.69 -12.27
C VAL A 107 9.78 -1.91 -11.27
N LEU A 108 10.83 -2.55 -10.75
CA LEU A 108 11.74 -1.92 -9.80
C LEU A 108 12.50 -0.75 -10.44
N HIS A 109 12.97 -0.92 -11.68
CA HIS A 109 13.67 0.13 -12.41
C HIS A 109 12.80 1.40 -12.52
N ARG A 110 11.55 1.28 -12.98
CA ARG A 110 10.65 2.44 -13.10
C ARG A 110 10.37 3.11 -11.76
N HIS A 111 10.10 2.32 -10.72
CA HIS A 111 9.86 2.87 -9.39
C HIS A 111 11.07 3.65 -8.86
N GLN A 112 12.26 3.06 -8.99
CA GLN A 112 13.50 3.68 -8.51
C GLN A 112 13.86 4.92 -9.33
N THR A 113 13.65 4.92 -10.65
CA THR A 113 13.86 6.08 -11.50
C THR A 113 12.96 7.25 -11.10
N LEU A 114 11.64 7.04 -11.01
CA LEU A 114 10.70 8.10 -10.62
C LEU A 114 10.99 8.67 -9.21
N LEU A 115 11.38 7.82 -8.25
CA LEU A 115 11.76 8.29 -6.92
C LEU A 115 13.04 9.12 -6.93
N ASN A 116 14.04 8.72 -7.72
CA ASN A 116 15.28 9.50 -7.86
C ASN A 116 15.02 10.85 -8.55
N ASP A 117 14.13 10.90 -9.53
CA ASP A 117 13.73 12.15 -10.19
C ASP A 117 13.04 13.10 -9.20
N LEU A 118 12.10 12.59 -8.39
CA LEU A 118 11.44 13.39 -7.36
C LEU A 118 12.43 13.94 -6.31
N LEU A 119 13.41 13.13 -5.89
CA LEU A 119 14.47 13.59 -4.99
C LEU A 119 15.34 14.67 -5.65
N ALA A 120 15.70 14.52 -6.92
CA ALA A 120 16.45 15.51 -7.67
C ALA A 120 15.68 16.83 -7.84
N ILE A 121 14.40 16.75 -8.19
CA ILE A 121 13.50 17.91 -8.37
C ILE A 121 13.31 18.67 -7.05
N SER A 122 13.06 17.95 -5.94
CA SER A 122 12.88 18.56 -4.62
C SER A 122 14.19 19.02 -3.97
N GLY A 123 15.33 18.56 -4.47
CA GLY A 123 16.64 18.77 -3.84
C GLY A 123 16.81 18.00 -2.52
N SER A 124 15.92 17.05 -2.22
CA SER A 124 16.01 16.24 -1.00
C SER A 124 16.99 15.08 -1.15
N THR A 125 17.75 14.80 -0.10
CA THR A 125 18.64 13.63 0.00
C THR A 125 18.12 12.56 0.94
N ARG A 126 16.95 12.79 1.55
CA ARG A 126 16.33 11.89 2.51
C ARG A 126 14.96 11.47 2.06
N ILE A 127 14.58 10.27 2.49
CA ILE A 127 13.31 9.67 2.15
C ILE A 127 12.56 9.37 3.43
N ARG A 128 11.27 9.71 3.46
CA ARG A 128 10.32 9.31 4.48
C ARG A 128 9.30 8.36 3.86
N VAL A 129 8.99 7.29 4.58
CA VAL A 129 7.95 6.34 4.21
C VAL A 129 6.89 6.33 5.29
N ILE A 130 5.64 6.45 4.88
CA ILE A 130 4.47 6.30 5.73
C ILE A 130 3.72 5.06 5.27
N GLY A 131 3.83 3.98 6.04
CA GLY A 131 3.12 2.73 5.82
C GLY A 131 1.71 2.78 6.38
N GLN A 132 0.77 2.23 5.64
CA GLN A 132 -0.62 2.04 6.00
C GLN A 132 -0.87 0.58 6.38
N ASP A 133 -1.52 0.36 7.51
CA ASP A 133 -1.93 -0.96 7.98
C ASP A 133 -3.36 -0.91 8.54
N TYR A 134 -3.98 -2.07 8.71
CA TYR A 134 -5.41 -2.20 9.04
C TYR A 134 -5.61 -2.93 10.38
N ASP A 135 -6.81 -2.82 10.93
CA ASP A 135 -7.18 -3.50 12.18
C ASP A 135 -7.05 -5.02 12.05
N THR A 136 -6.78 -5.69 13.16
CA THR A 136 -6.67 -7.14 13.34
C THR A 136 -7.83 -7.99 12.82
N ASN A 137 -9.00 -7.38 12.60
CA ASN A 137 -10.14 -8.05 11.98
C ASN A 137 -10.06 -8.08 10.45
N ASP A 138 -9.12 -7.33 9.86
CA ASP A 138 -8.80 -7.30 8.44
C ASP A 138 -7.81 -8.40 8.07
N ILE A 139 -7.99 -9.02 6.90
CA ILE A 139 -7.11 -10.08 6.41
C ILE A 139 -5.71 -9.57 6.03
N HIS A 140 -5.57 -8.27 5.80
CA HIS A 140 -4.34 -7.56 5.44
C HIS A 140 -3.61 -6.95 6.65
N SER A 141 -4.14 -7.12 7.87
CA SER A 141 -3.49 -6.60 9.09
C SER A 141 -2.08 -7.15 9.27
N GLY A 142 -1.15 -6.23 9.53
CA GLY A 142 0.27 -6.50 9.80
C GLY A 142 1.12 -6.71 8.56
N TRP A 143 0.53 -6.67 7.34
CA TRP A 143 1.26 -6.94 6.12
C TRP A 143 2.31 -5.85 5.86
N THR A 144 1.88 -4.58 5.77
CA THR A 144 2.82 -3.47 5.60
C THR A 144 3.82 -3.40 6.75
N LYS A 145 3.36 -3.51 8.01
CA LYS A 145 4.24 -3.36 9.17
C LYS A 145 5.39 -4.39 9.17
N LYS A 146 5.14 -5.61 8.72
CA LYS A 146 6.16 -6.68 8.60
C LYS A 146 7.32 -6.28 7.69
N HIS A 147 7.05 -5.49 6.66
CA HIS A 147 8.03 -5.03 5.68
C HIS A 147 8.66 -3.66 6.02
N MET A 148 8.27 -3.08 7.15
CA MET A 148 8.87 -1.86 7.71
C MET A 148 9.43 -2.12 9.11
N PRO A 149 10.49 -2.95 9.26
CA PRO A 149 11.16 -3.13 10.54
C PRO A 149 11.76 -1.81 11.03
N GLY A 150 11.68 -1.55 12.33
CA GLY A 150 12.18 -0.31 12.93
C GLY A 150 11.28 0.93 12.74
N SER A 151 10.17 0.82 11.99
CA SER A 151 9.16 1.89 11.94
C SER A 151 8.53 2.14 13.31
N TRP A 152 8.11 3.37 13.53
CA TRP A 152 7.43 3.80 14.75
C TRP A 152 5.97 4.18 14.48
N PRO A 153 5.05 3.98 15.46
CA PRO A 153 3.63 4.23 15.27
C PRO A 153 3.36 5.74 15.30
N TRP A 154 2.74 6.29 14.25
CA TRP A 154 2.47 7.73 14.16
C TRP A 154 1.06 8.10 14.54
N ARG A 155 0.05 7.70 13.75
CA ARG A 155 -1.35 8.08 13.98
C ARG A 155 -2.31 6.95 13.62
N VAL A 156 -3.51 7.02 14.19
CA VAL A 156 -4.64 6.14 13.85
C VAL A 156 -5.73 7.02 13.24
N HIS A 157 -6.25 6.61 12.10
CA HIS A 157 -7.42 7.24 11.48
C HIS A 157 -8.63 6.32 11.63
N LEU A 158 -9.77 6.90 12.00
CA LEU A 158 -11.05 6.22 12.07
C LEU A 158 -11.89 6.65 10.87
N ASP A 159 -12.13 5.73 9.94
CA ASP A 159 -12.95 6.04 8.77
C ASP A 159 -14.44 5.94 9.13
N THR A 160 -14.99 7.08 9.53
CA THR A 160 -16.40 7.16 9.94
C THR A 160 -17.38 7.08 8.77
N HIS A 161 -16.92 7.23 7.51
CA HIS A 161 -17.76 7.09 6.33
C HIS A 161 -18.03 5.63 5.99
N LEU A 162 -17.15 4.72 6.41
CA LEU A 162 -17.31 3.27 6.30
C LEU A 162 -18.02 2.61 7.49
N HIS A 163 -18.52 3.40 8.45
CA HIS A 163 -19.52 2.88 9.39
C HIS A 163 -20.76 2.46 8.60
N GLY A 164 -20.88 1.15 8.33
CA GLY A 164 -22.16 0.61 7.91
C GLY A 164 -23.22 0.90 8.98
N ASP A 165 -24.47 1.06 8.57
CA ASP A 165 -25.63 1.28 9.46
C ASP A 165 -25.91 0.12 10.44
N VAL A 166 -24.95 -0.79 10.64
CA VAL A 166 -25.04 -1.95 11.52
C VAL A 166 -24.76 -1.51 12.96
N PRO A 167 -25.77 -1.56 13.85
CA PRO A 167 -25.59 -1.17 15.24
C PRO A 167 -24.50 -2.02 15.92
N GLY A 168 -23.53 -1.35 16.53
CA GLY A 168 -22.43 -2.00 17.26
C GLY A 168 -21.18 -2.33 16.42
N GLN A 169 -21.18 -2.03 15.11
CA GLN A 169 -19.96 -2.15 14.30
C GLN A 169 -19.07 -0.90 14.48
N LYS A 170 -17.84 -1.11 14.95
CA LYS A 170 -16.82 -0.06 15.02
C LYS A 170 -16.37 0.31 13.60
N ALA A 171 -16.07 1.58 13.35
CA ALA A 171 -15.51 2.01 12.06
C ALA A 171 -14.15 1.33 11.87
N PRO A 172 -13.79 1.02 10.61
CA PRO A 172 -12.46 0.53 10.32
C PRO A 172 -11.42 1.57 10.75
N GLU A 173 -10.38 1.06 11.40
CA GLU A 173 -9.22 1.85 11.80
C GLU A 173 -8.07 1.60 10.84
N THR A 174 -7.41 2.68 10.45
CA THR A 174 -6.18 2.66 9.67
C THR A 174 -5.03 3.12 10.57
N TYR A 175 -3.92 2.38 10.53
CA TYR A 175 -2.76 2.60 11.37
C TYR A 175 -1.58 3.02 10.52
N PHE A 176 -0.95 4.14 10.88
CA PHE A 176 0.17 4.69 10.12
C PHE A 176 1.52 4.50 10.84
N TRP A 177 2.48 3.96 10.10
CA TRP A 177 3.82 3.64 10.55
C TRP A 177 4.85 4.46 9.79
N VAL A 178 5.87 4.97 10.47
CA VAL A 178 6.83 5.88 9.85
C VAL A 178 8.24 5.32 9.93
N SER A 179 8.94 5.38 8.80
CA SER A 179 10.38 5.08 8.67
C SER A 179 11.07 6.15 7.83
N SER A 180 12.39 6.22 7.95
CA SER A 180 13.25 7.06 7.12
C SER A 180 14.36 6.24 6.50
N TYR A 181 14.75 6.62 5.29
CA TYR A 181 15.76 5.94 4.49
C TYR A 181 16.68 6.99 3.84
N ASP A 182 17.92 6.61 3.57
CA ASP A 182 18.93 7.49 3.00
C ASP A 182 19.04 7.30 1.48
N THR A 183 18.63 6.15 0.93
CA THR A 183 18.66 5.89 -0.52
C THR A 183 17.42 5.16 -1.02
N VAL A 184 17.08 5.39 -2.29
CA VAL A 184 15.97 4.71 -2.98
C VAL A 184 16.21 3.18 -3.02
N GLY A 185 17.46 2.74 -3.13
CA GLY A 185 17.83 1.32 -3.13
C GLY A 185 17.40 0.56 -1.86
N GLN A 186 17.32 1.24 -0.71
CA GLN A 186 16.83 0.63 0.53
C GLN A 186 15.33 0.32 0.51
N LEU A 187 14.58 0.92 -0.42
CA LEU A 187 13.15 0.67 -0.59
C LEU A 187 12.84 -0.53 -1.48
N THR A 188 13.85 -1.15 -2.13
CA THR A 188 13.65 -2.23 -3.11
C THR A 188 12.69 -3.31 -2.61
N GLY A 189 12.95 -3.89 -1.44
CA GLY A 189 12.08 -4.95 -0.89
C GLY A 189 10.67 -4.48 -0.56
N LEU A 190 10.48 -3.19 -0.22
CA LEU A 190 9.15 -2.63 0.05
C LEU A 190 8.38 -2.34 -1.25
N LEU A 191 9.07 -1.86 -2.29
CA LEU A 191 8.51 -1.66 -3.64
C LEU A 191 8.08 -3.00 -4.26
N GLU A 192 8.86 -4.08 -4.08
CA GLU A 192 8.43 -5.43 -4.47
C GLU A 192 7.11 -5.81 -3.80
N GLN A 193 6.94 -5.50 -2.51
CA GLN A 193 5.67 -5.81 -1.82
C GLN A 193 4.51 -4.94 -2.30
N ALA A 194 4.73 -3.70 -2.73
CA ALA A 194 3.67 -2.89 -3.33
C ALA A 194 3.21 -3.48 -4.67
N ALA A 195 4.14 -3.93 -5.51
CA ALA A 195 3.84 -4.52 -6.81
C ALA A 195 3.00 -5.81 -6.71
N GLU A 196 3.12 -6.53 -5.59
CA GLU A 196 2.37 -7.75 -5.28
C GLU A 196 1.11 -7.49 -4.43
N ASP A 197 0.72 -6.23 -4.23
CA ASP A 197 -0.44 -5.83 -3.42
C ASP A 197 -0.34 -6.23 -1.93
N VAL A 198 0.89 -6.42 -1.42
CA VAL A 198 1.17 -6.86 -0.04
C VAL A 198 1.43 -5.69 0.90
N ALA A 199 2.07 -4.62 0.43
CA ALA A 199 2.36 -3.44 1.25
C ALA A 199 1.65 -2.19 0.72
N LYS A 200 1.02 -1.44 1.62
CA LYS A 200 0.38 -0.14 1.35
C LYS A 200 1.17 0.94 2.03
N PHE A 201 1.72 1.87 1.28
CA PHE A 201 2.51 2.97 1.83
C PHE A 201 2.58 4.13 0.84
N ILE A 202 2.98 5.28 1.35
CA ILE A 202 3.44 6.40 0.55
C ILE A 202 4.92 6.70 0.87
N VAL A 203 5.60 7.28 -0.10
CA VAL A 203 6.95 7.82 0.01
C VAL A 203 6.88 9.33 -0.21
N THR A 204 7.68 10.07 0.55
CA THR A 204 7.79 11.53 0.47
C THR A 204 9.18 11.97 0.88
N ASP A 205 9.57 13.20 0.59
CA ASP A 205 10.69 13.86 1.24
C ASP A 205 10.35 14.26 2.70
N PRO A 206 11.33 14.65 3.54
CA PRO A 206 11.07 15.04 4.92
C PRO A 206 10.16 16.26 5.07
N ALA A 207 10.14 17.15 4.06
CA ALA A 207 9.35 18.36 4.05
C ALA A 207 7.91 18.15 3.52
N MET A 208 7.58 16.92 3.10
CA MET A 208 6.26 16.54 2.61
C MET A 208 5.81 17.32 1.36
N THR A 209 6.76 17.66 0.49
CA THR A 209 6.51 18.48 -0.70
C THR A 209 5.90 17.70 -1.85
N TRP A 210 6.09 16.38 -1.90
CA TRP A 210 5.55 15.50 -2.93
C TRP A 210 5.13 14.17 -2.31
N VAL A 211 4.22 13.47 -2.96
CA VAL A 211 3.83 12.13 -2.52
C VAL A 211 3.97 11.13 -3.66
N TYR A 212 4.50 9.96 -3.34
CA TYR A 212 4.66 8.82 -4.23
C TYR A 212 3.95 7.61 -3.62
N ALA A 213 2.86 7.16 -4.24
CA ALA A 213 1.99 6.10 -3.74
C ALA A 213 2.01 4.89 -4.71
N PRO A 214 2.94 3.94 -4.54
CA PRO A 214 3.01 2.77 -5.39
C PRO A 214 1.86 1.80 -5.09
N TYR A 215 1.42 1.10 -6.13
CA TYR A 215 0.42 0.05 -6.05
C TYR A 215 0.72 -1.04 -7.10
N ASP A 216 -0.08 -2.10 -7.10
CA ASP A 216 0.07 -3.18 -8.05
C ASP A 216 -0.27 -2.71 -9.48
N GLY A 217 0.78 -2.56 -10.30
CA GLY A 217 0.72 -2.11 -11.69
C GLY A 217 1.10 -0.65 -11.93
N GLY A 218 1.50 0.12 -10.91
CA GLY A 218 1.93 1.49 -11.13
C GLY A 218 2.14 2.31 -9.87
N VAL A 219 2.06 3.62 -10.05
CA VAL A 219 2.19 4.60 -8.97
C VAL A 219 1.33 5.82 -9.28
N ASP A 220 0.69 6.35 -8.24
CA ASP A 220 0.15 7.70 -8.22
C ASP A 220 1.16 8.65 -7.56
N ILE A 221 1.40 9.80 -8.19
CA ILE A 221 2.32 10.83 -7.71
C ILE A 221 1.55 12.13 -7.54
N ILE A 222 1.77 12.83 -6.43
CA ILE A 222 1.45 14.26 -6.30
C ILE A 222 2.77 15.02 -6.41
N ALA A 223 2.95 15.73 -7.53
CA ALA A 223 4.17 16.48 -7.80
C ALA A 223 4.26 17.72 -6.90
N PRO A 224 5.48 18.21 -6.58
CA PRO A 224 5.64 19.36 -5.69
C PRO A 224 5.20 20.68 -6.33
N THR A 225 5.22 20.78 -7.66
CA THR A 225 4.70 21.91 -8.44
C THR A 225 4.18 21.42 -9.78
N LEU A 226 3.48 22.30 -10.51
CA LEU A 226 3.02 21.99 -11.87
C LEU A 226 4.20 21.78 -12.83
N GLU A 227 5.27 22.56 -12.70
CA GLU A 227 6.47 22.42 -13.54
C GLU A 227 7.17 21.09 -13.28
N ALA A 228 7.21 20.64 -12.02
CA ALA A 228 7.73 19.32 -11.68
C ALA A 228 6.87 18.20 -12.28
N ARG A 229 5.55 18.39 -12.28
CA ARG A 229 4.59 17.48 -12.89
C ARG A 229 4.87 17.32 -14.39
N GLU A 230 4.93 18.43 -15.11
CA GLU A 230 5.18 18.47 -16.56
C GLU A 230 6.57 17.91 -16.91
N ALA A 231 7.57 18.15 -16.05
CA ALA A 231 8.91 17.59 -16.21
C ALA A 231 8.91 16.06 -16.13
N LEU A 232 8.17 15.47 -15.17
CA LEU A 232 8.02 14.02 -15.06
C LEU A 232 7.27 13.42 -16.26
N GLU A 233 6.19 14.07 -16.72
CA GLU A 233 5.44 13.66 -17.93
C GLU A 233 6.34 13.66 -19.17
N THR A 234 7.17 14.70 -19.32
CA THR A 234 8.09 14.85 -20.46
C THR A 234 9.24 13.85 -20.42
N ALA A 235 9.71 13.50 -19.22
CA ALA A 235 10.83 12.57 -19.04
C ALA A 235 10.44 11.11 -19.32
N HIS A 236 9.19 10.71 -19.01
CA HIS A 236 8.74 9.31 -19.05
C HIS A 236 7.41 9.11 -19.81
N PRO A 237 7.29 9.60 -21.06
CA PRO A 237 6.03 9.60 -21.79
C PRO A 237 5.48 8.17 -22.05
N GLU A 238 6.35 7.18 -22.19
CA GLU A 238 5.97 5.79 -22.46
C GLU A 238 5.49 5.02 -21.22
N TRP A 239 5.55 5.64 -20.04
CA TRP A 239 5.05 5.08 -18.78
C TRP A 239 3.68 5.65 -18.41
N LEU A 240 3.25 6.74 -19.05
CA LEU A 240 1.95 7.36 -18.82
C LEU A 240 0.82 6.44 -19.31
N PRO A 241 -0.39 6.57 -18.72
CA PRO A 241 -1.60 6.01 -19.29
C PRO A 241 -1.79 6.51 -20.73
N SER A 242 -2.17 5.62 -21.64
CA SER A 242 -2.64 6.03 -22.96
C SER A 242 -3.84 6.98 -22.80
N GLU A 243 -3.91 8.05 -23.62
CA GLU A 243 -4.97 9.08 -23.57
C GLU A 243 -6.43 8.57 -23.59
N THR A 244 -6.66 7.27 -23.81
CA THR A 244 -7.98 6.63 -23.81
C THR A 244 -8.48 6.15 -22.43
N GLY A 245 -7.95 6.67 -21.32
CA GLY A 245 -8.14 6.10 -19.98
C GLY A 245 -8.83 6.97 -18.92
N SER A 246 -9.51 8.06 -19.28
CA SER A 246 -10.32 8.84 -18.34
C SER A 246 -11.74 8.26 -18.27
N VAL A 247 -12.06 7.54 -17.20
CA VAL A 247 -13.43 7.34 -16.72
C VAL A 247 -13.45 7.51 -15.21
#